data_AF-A0A7C3JDU4-F1
#
_entry.id   AF-A0A7C3JDU4-F1
#
_cell.length_a   1.000
_cell.length_b   1.000
_cell.length_c   1.000
_cell.angle_alpha   90.00
_cell.angle_beta   90.00
_cell.angle_gamma   90.00
#
_symmetry.space_group_name_H-M   'P 1'
#
loop_
_entity.id
_entity.type
_entity.pdbx_description
1 polymer ?
#
loop_
_entity_poly.entity_id
_entity_poly.type
_entity_poly.pdbx_seq_one_letter_code
_entity_poly.pdbx_strand_id
1 'polypeptide(L)'
;MKKKIGMSRKQIFPVTTGLLTLLVVLLLTALPATAQQPTPPPLISDDQVNAIAKEMYCPVCENVPLDVCPTQACAQWRELIREKLAAGWSEKQISDYFVEQYGARVLATPPATGFYWMIYLVPPAVILLGLFILYRALSAWKQPAPAMPGLTQRTGSTAPATDEYIQRVEEELKKQK
;
A
#
# COMPACT_ATOMS: atom_id res chain seq x y z
N MET A 1 -33.87 -71.24 55.17
CA MET A 1 -32.71 -70.36 55.00
C MET A 1 -32.74 -69.77 53.58
N LYS A 2 -33.01 -68.47 53.41
CA LYS A 2 -33.05 -67.77 52.10
C LYS A 2 -32.14 -66.54 52.17
N LYS A 3 -31.06 -66.51 51.38
CA LYS A 3 -30.10 -65.40 51.30
C LYS A 3 -30.50 -64.51 50.11
N LYS A 4 -30.90 -63.26 50.36
CA LYS A 4 -31.26 -62.27 49.33
C LYS A 4 -29.99 -61.72 48.67
N ILE A 5 -29.96 -61.76 47.34
CA ILE A 5 -28.99 -61.05 46.50
C ILE A 5 -29.52 -59.62 46.28
N GLY A 6 -28.85 -58.62 46.84
CA GLY A 6 -29.13 -57.20 46.60
C GLY A 6 -28.15 -56.67 45.55
N MET A 7 -28.62 -56.51 44.31
CA MET A 7 -27.83 -55.92 43.22
C MET A 7 -27.90 -54.39 43.32
N SER A 8 -26.72 -53.78 43.45
CA SER A 8 -26.51 -52.37 43.80
C SER A 8 -26.99 -51.42 42.71
N ARG A 9 -28.02 -50.62 43.04
CA ARG A 9 -28.71 -49.62 42.18
C ARG A 9 -27.83 -48.42 41.75
N LYS A 10 -26.56 -48.37 42.17
CA LYS A 10 -25.67 -47.21 42.03
C LYS A 10 -24.80 -47.21 40.75
N GLN A 11 -24.73 -48.32 40.01
CA GLN A 11 -23.88 -48.46 38.82
C GLN A 11 -24.59 -48.11 37.49
N ILE A 12 -25.91 -47.89 37.51
CA ILE A 12 -26.74 -47.68 36.31
C ILE A 12 -26.79 -46.19 35.89
N PHE A 13 -26.62 -45.27 36.84
CA PHE A 13 -26.68 -43.83 36.61
C PHE A 13 -25.57 -43.23 35.71
N PRO A 14 -24.29 -43.63 35.77
CA PRO A 14 -23.27 -43.07 34.89
C PRO A 14 -23.37 -43.62 33.45
N VAL A 15 -23.96 -44.81 33.28
CA VAL A 15 -24.11 -45.46 31.97
C VAL A 15 -25.22 -44.79 31.17
N THR A 16 -26.33 -44.40 31.81
CA THR A 16 -27.43 -43.70 31.14
C THR A 16 -27.06 -42.27 30.77
N THR A 17 -26.28 -41.57 31.59
CA THR A 17 -25.74 -40.24 31.24
C THR A 17 -24.72 -40.33 30.10
N GLY A 18 -23.83 -41.34 30.12
CA GLY A 18 -22.88 -41.59 29.03
C GLY A 18 -23.56 -41.96 27.71
N LEU A 19 -24.64 -42.74 27.76
CA LEU A 19 -25.42 -43.09 26.56
C LEU A 19 -26.15 -41.86 26.00
N LEU A 20 -26.70 -41.01 26.88
CA LEU A 20 -27.43 -39.81 26.46
C LEU A 20 -26.49 -38.74 25.90
N THR A 21 -25.28 -38.57 26.45
CA THR A 21 -24.26 -37.69 25.87
C THR A 21 -23.74 -38.21 24.54
N LEU A 22 -23.53 -39.53 24.40
CA LEU A 22 -23.12 -40.14 23.12
C LEU A 22 -24.20 -39.96 22.05
N LEU A 23 -25.48 -40.11 22.42
CA LEU A 23 -26.62 -39.95 21.50
C LEU A 23 -26.82 -38.50 21.08
N VAL A 24 -26.60 -37.53 21.97
CA VAL A 24 -26.58 -36.09 21.66
C VAL A 24 -25.40 -35.73 20.75
N VAL A 25 -24.19 -36.24 21.01
CA VAL A 25 -23.02 -36.04 20.13
C VAL A 25 -23.26 -36.65 18.73
N LEU A 26 -23.86 -37.84 18.67
CA LEU A 26 -24.22 -38.48 17.40
C LEU A 26 -25.28 -37.68 16.62
N LEU A 27 -26.26 -37.10 17.33
CA LEU A 27 -27.25 -36.19 16.72
C LEU A 27 -26.62 -34.87 16.24
N LEU A 28 -25.62 -34.34 16.95
CA LEU A 28 -24.90 -33.13 16.51
C LEU A 28 -24.01 -33.39 15.28
N THR A 29 -23.53 -34.61 15.06
CA THR A 29 -22.80 -34.96 13.82
C THR A 29 -23.70 -35.19 12.61
N ALA A 30 -25.03 -35.22 12.80
CA ALA A 30 -26.02 -35.38 11.74
C ALA A 30 -26.52 -34.03 11.16
N LEU A 31 -25.70 -32.98 11.23
CA LEU A 31 -25.94 -31.77 10.45
C LEU A 31 -26.01 -32.17 8.98
N PRO A 32 -27.10 -31.81 8.25
CA PRO A 32 -27.14 -32.04 6.82
C PRO A 32 -26.01 -31.20 6.23
N ALA A 33 -25.05 -31.87 5.60
CA ALA A 33 -24.16 -31.20 4.67
C ALA A 33 -25.07 -30.53 3.64
N THR A 34 -25.19 -29.21 3.74
CA THR A 34 -25.85 -28.42 2.71
C THR A 34 -25.05 -28.63 1.45
N ALA A 35 -25.57 -29.50 0.57
CA ALA A 35 -25.14 -29.57 -0.80
C ALA A 35 -25.34 -28.16 -1.36
N GLN A 36 -24.25 -27.42 -1.46
CA GLN A 36 -24.21 -26.17 -2.20
C GLN A 36 -24.63 -26.56 -3.62
N GLN A 37 -25.90 -26.29 -3.96
CA GLN A 37 -26.33 -26.28 -5.34
C GLN A 37 -25.29 -25.45 -6.09
N PRO A 38 -24.78 -25.90 -7.25
CA PRO A 38 -23.92 -25.07 -8.07
C PRO A 38 -24.72 -23.80 -8.36
N THR A 39 -24.40 -22.74 -7.63
CA THR A 39 -24.87 -21.40 -7.94
C THR A 39 -24.56 -21.20 -9.42
N PRO A 40 -25.53 -20.73 -10.23
CA PRO A 40 -25.23 -20.39 -11.62
C PRO A 40 -23.97 -19.53 -11.60
N PRO A 41 -23.00 -19.77 -12.51
CA PRO A 41 -21.77 -19.01 -12.52
C PRO A 41 -22.15 -17.54 -12.43
N PRO A 42 -21.52 -16.76 -11.52
CA PRO A 42 -21.83 -15.35 -11.41
C PRO A 42 -21.76 -14.77 -12.82
N LEU A 43 -22.84 -14.12 -13.26
CA LEU A 43 -22.86 -13.45 -14.55
C LEU A 43 -21.78 -12.36 -14.47
N ILE A 44 -20.61 -12.67 -14.99
CA ILE A 44 -19.49 -11.75 -15.02
C ILE A 44 -19.86 -10.68 -16.05
N SER A 45 -20.20 -9.49 -15.56
CA SER A 45 -20.48 -8.34 -16.42
C SER A 45 -19.21 -7.94 -17.16
N ASP A 46 -19.36 -7.45 -18.39
CA ASP A 46 -18.27 -6.83 -19.13
C ASP A 46 -17.64 -5.67 -18.34
N ASP A 47 -18.40 -4.99 -17.49
CA ASP A 47 -17.88 -3.93 -16.62
C ASP A 47 -16.84 -4.45 -15.62
N GLN A 48 -17.03 -5.67 -15.08
CA GLN A 48 -16.09 -6.29 -14.14
C GLN A 48 -14.80 -6.68 -14.87
N VAL A 49 -14.92 -7.23 -16.07
CA VAL A 49 -13.76 -7.56 -16.91
C VAL A 49 -13.00 -6.29 -17.29
N ASN A 50 -13.72 -5.24 -17.69
CA ASN A 50 -13.14 -3.97 -18.09
C ASN A 50 -12.48 -3.23 -16.93
N ALA A 51 -12.99 -3.36 -15.71
CA ALA A 51 -12.35 -2.79 -14.52
C ALA A 51 -10.93 -3.34 -14.34
N ILE A 52 -10.76 -4.66 -14.43
CA ILE A 52 -9.45 -5.33 -14.33
C ILE A 52 -8.60 -5.03 -15.57
N ALA A 53 -9.20 -5.08 -16.76
CA ALA A 53 -8.50 -4.83 -18.03
C ALA A 53 -7.92 -3.40 -18.10
N LYS A 54 -8.56 -2.42 -17.46
CA LYS A 54 -8.07 -1.03 -17.40
C LYS A 54 -6.80 -0.90 -16.57
N GLU A 55 -6.57 -1.81 -15.62
CA GLU A 55 -5.31 -1.85 -14.85
C GLU A 55 -4.16 -2.54 -15.61
N MET A 56 -4.41 -2.98 -16.84
CA MET A 56 -3.46 -3.75 -17.65
C MET A 56 -3.22 -3.12 -19.04
N TYR A 57 -1.99 -3.22 -19.50
CA TYR A 57 -1.57 -2.85 -20.85
C TYR A 57 -1.33 -4.08 -21.71
N CYS A 58 -1.67 -3.97 -22.99
CA CYS A 58 -1.36 -5.03 -23.95
C CYS A 58 0.16 -5.12 -24.17
N PRO A 59 0.81 -6.29 -24.03
CA PRO A 59 2.25 -6.42 -24.27
C PRO A 59 2.62 -6.35 -25.77
N VAL A 60 1.64 -6.54 -26.65
CA VAL A 60 1.83 -6.53 -28.11
C VAL A 60 1.60 -5.13 -28.68
N CYS A 61 0.68 -4.36 -28.10
CA CYS A 61 0.36 -3.01 -28.55
C CYS A 61 1.12 -1.98 -27.72
N GLU A 62 1.58 -0.91 -28.34
CA GLU A 62 2.39 0.09 -27.65
C GLU A 62 1.51 1.04 -26.83
N ASN A 63 1.62 0.96 -25.49
CA ASN A 63 0.93 1.83 -24.53
C ASN A 63 -0.60 1.89 -24.66
N VAL A 64 -1.25 0.79 -25.07
CA VAL A 64 -2.72 0.71 -25.17
C VAL A 64 -3.27 -0.14 -24.03
N PRO A 65 -4.23 0.38 -23.22
CA PRO A 65 -4.85 -0.41 -22.17
C PRO A 65 -5.78 -1.47 -22.76
N LEU A 66 -5.96 -2.56 -22.01
CA LEU A 66 -6.58 -3.78 -22.53
C LEU A 66 -8.10 -3.64 -22.79
N ASP A 67 -8.74 -2.71 -22.09
CA ASP A 67 -10.17 -2.39 -22.20
C ASP A 67 -10.53 -1.76 -23.56
N VAL A 68 -9.72 -0.83 -24.05
CA VAL A 68 -9.99 -0.09 -25.31
C VAL A 68 -9.34 -0.71 -26.55
N CYS A 69 -8.41 -1.65 -26.35
CA CYS A 69 -7.65 -2.24 -27.45
C CYS A 69 -8.55 -3.08 -28.38
N PRO A 70 -8.66 -2.73 -29.68
CA PRO A 70 -9.55 -3.41 -30.63
C PRO A 70 -8.94 -4.66 -31.28
N THR A 71 -7.73 -5.07 -30.89
CA THR A 71 -7.05 -6.21 -31.51
C THR A 71 -7.63 -7.55 -31.04
N GLN A 72 -7.49 -8.59 -31.86
CA GLN A 72 -7.92 -9.94 -31.51
C GLN A 72 -7.21 -10.46 -30.25
N ALA A 73 -5.92 -10.13 -30.08
CA ALA A 73 -5.17 -10.51 -28.89
C ALA A 73 -5.80 -9.92 -27.63
N CYS A 74 -6.13 -8.63 -27.63
CA CYS A 74 -6.78 -7.97 -26.49
C CYS A 74 -8.16 -8.57 -26.17
N ALA A 75 -8.93 -8.96 -27.19
CA ALA A 75 -10.20 -9.65 -26.99
C ALA A 75 -10.02 -11.03 -26.32
N GLN A 76 -9.02 -11.81 -26.75
CA GLN A 76 -8.71 -13.12 -26.13
C GLN A 76 -8.30 -12.98 -24.67
N TRP A 77 -7.58 -11.91 -24.33
CA TRP A 77 -7.15 -11.66 -22.96
C TRP A 77 -8.31 -11.22 -22.06
N ARG A 78 -9.23 -10.40 -22.57
CA ARG A 78 -10.48 -10.07 -21.86
C ARG A 78 -11.34 -11.30 -21.63
N GLU A 79 -11.39 -12.21 -22.60
CA GLU A 79 -12.05 -13.51 -22.42
C GLU A 79 -11.38 -14.33 -21.32
N LEU A 80 -10.04 -14.40 -21.32
CA LEU A 80 -9.30 -15.11 -20.29
C LEU A 80 -9.55 -14.53 -18.89
N ILE A 81 -9.61 -13.19 -18.75
CA ILE A 81 -9.99 -12.53 -17.50
C ILE A 81 -11.40 -12.97 -17.07
N ARG A 82 -12.36 -13.00 -18.01
CA ARG A 82 -13.73 -13.46 -17.75
C ARG A 82 -13.76 -14.91 -17.26
N GLU A 83 -12.99 -15.80 -17.88
CA GLU A 83 -12.86 -17.19 -17.45
C GLU A 83 -12.27 -17.32 -16.04
N LYS A 84 -11.24 -16.53 -15.69
CA LYS A 84 -10.66 -16.53 -14.34
C LYS A 84 -11.62 -15.97 -13.29
N LEU A 85 -12.35 -14.91 -13.61
CA LEU A 85 -13.40 -14.37 -12.76
C LEU A 85 -14.53 -15.39 -12.53
N ALA A 86 -14.96 -16.07 -13.58
CA ALA A 86 -15.94 -17.15 -13.49
C ALA A 86 -15.44 -18.33 -12.66
N ALA A 87 -14.12 -18.58 -12.66
CA ALA A 87 -13.47 -19.55 -11.79
C ALA A 87 -13.28 -19.08 -10.33
N GLY A 88 -13.78 -17.89 -9.96
CA GLY A 88 -13.72 -17.35 -8.60
C GLY A 88 -12.39 -16.73 -8.21
N TRP A 89 -11.54 -16.37 -9.18
CA TRP A 89 -10.27 -15.72 -8.90
C TRP A 89 -10.49 -14.25 -8.52
N SER A 90 -9.68 -13.76 -7.58
CA SER A 90 -9.62 -12.34 -7.25
C SER A 90 -8.82 -11.56 -8.28
N GLU A 91 -9.10 -10.26 -8.40
CA GLU A 91 -8.35 -9.33 -9.27
C GLU A 91 -6.84 -9.43 -9.07
N LYS A 92 -6.38 -9.48 -7.81
CA LYS A 92 -4.95 -9.63 -7.50
C LYS A 92 -4.37 -10.94 -8.07
N GLN A 93 -5.08 -12.05 -7.95
CA GLN A 93 -4.61 -13.34 -8.48
C GLN A 93 -4.57 -13.34 -10.01
N ILE A 94 -5.53 -12.66 -10.65
CA ILE A 94 -5.55 -12.49 -12.10
C ILE A 94 -4.34 -11.65 -12.53
N SER A 95 -4.11 -10.50 -11.88
CA SER A 95 -2.95 -9.65 -12.15
C SER A 95 -1.62 -10.39 -11.94
N ASP A 96 -1.47 -11.10 -10.82
CA ASP A 96 -0.27 -11.90 -10.52
C ASP A 96 -0.04 -12.99 -11.57
N TYR A 97 -1.10 -13.64 -12.06
CA TYR A 97 -1.02 -14.61 -13.16
C TYR A 97 -0.52 -13.96 -14.46
N PHE A 98 -1.05 -12.79 -14.83
CA PHE A 98 -0.57 -12.08 -16.03
C PHE A 98 0.89 -11.60 -15.87
N VAL A 99 1.31 -11.19 -14.67
CA VAL A 99 2.72 -10.86 -14.39
C VAL A 99 3.62 -12.08 -14.56
N GLU A 100 3.19 -13.25 -14.07
CA GLU A 100 3.98 -14.47 -14.17
C GLU A 100 4.14 -14.91 -15.64
N GLN A 101 3.09 -14.77 -16.46
CA GLN A 101 3.11 -15.20 -17.86
C GLN A 101 3.75 -14.17 -18.81
N TYR A 102 3.57 -12.87 -18.56
CA TYR A 102 3.93 -11.81 -19.52
C TYR A 102 4.86 -10.73 -18.93
N GLY A 103 5.17 -10.82 -17.64
CA GLY A 103 6.07 -9.91 -16.93
C GLY A 103 5.39 -8.70 -16.31
N ALA A 104 6.14 -7.96 -15.49
CA ALA A 104 5.65 -6.80 -14.76
C ALA A 104 5.21 -5.61 -15.63
N ARG A 105 5.55 -5.61 -16.94
CA ARG A 105 5.16 -4.54 -17.89
C ARG A 105 3.69 -4.57 -18.29
N VAL A 106 2.98 -5.66 -18.01
CA VAL A 106 1.55 -5.77 -18.30
C VAL A 106 0.72 -4.97 -17.30
N LEU A 107 1.17 -4.80 -16.06
CA LEU A 107 0.43 -4.00 -15.09
C LEU A 107 0.70 -2.51 -15.32
N ALA A 108 -0.35 -1.70 -15.15
CA ALA A 108 -0.23 -0.25 -15.17
C ALA A 108 0.65 0.28 -14.02
N THR A 109 0.71 -0.45 -12.90
CA THR A 109 1.57 -0.12 -11.76
C THR A 109 2.54 -1.26 -11.46
N PRO A 110 3.82 -0.97 -11.19
CA PRO A 110 4.78 -2.02 -10.87
C PRO A 110 4.36 -2.70 -9.56
N PRO A 111 4.35 -4.04 -9.49
CA PRO A 111 3.98 -4.73 -8.27
C PRO A 111 4.98 -4.37 -7.16
N ALA A 112 4.47 -4.05 -5.96
CA ALA A 112 5.29 -3.71 -4.80
C ALA A 112 5.93 -4.96 -4.16
N THR A 113 6.53 -5.84 -4.96
CA THR A 113 7.15 -7.10 -4.52
C THR A 113 8.60 -7.18 -4.98
N GLY A 114 9.44 -7.86 -4.19
CA GLY A 114 10.86 -8.06 -4.49
C GLY A 114 11.61 -6.72 -4.59
N PHE A 115 12.39 -6.53 -5.65
CA PHE A 115 13.24 -5.35 -5.88
C PHE A 115 12.43 -4.05 -6.15
N TYR A 116 11.20 -4.15 -6.66
CA TYR A 116 10.37 -2.99 -7.01
C TYR A 116 9.99 -2.14 -5.78
N TRP A 117 10.04 -2.68 -4.57
CA TRP A 117 9.83 -1.91 -3.32
C TRP A 117 10.80 -0.72 -3.20
N MET A 118 11.99 -0.82 -3.77
CA MET A 118 13.03 0.20 -3.66
C MET A 118 12.62 1.48 -4.41
N ILE A 119 11.83 1.36 -5.48
CA ILE A 119 11.26 2.51 -6.21
C ILE A 119 10.33 3.32 -5.30
N TYR A 120 9.63 2.65 -4.38
CA TYR A 120 8.75 3.30 -3.41
C TYR A 120 9.51 3.86 -2.21
N LEU A 121 10.63 3.23 -1.81
CA LEU A 121 11.42 3.63 -0.64
C LEU A 121 12.43 4.75 -0.93
N VAL A 122 13.05 4.75 -2.11
CA VAL A 122 14.13 5.70 -2.45
C VAL A 122 13.65 7.15 -2.42
N PRO A 123 12.52 7.54 -3.04
CA PRO A 123 12.04 8.92 -2.99
C PRO A 123 11.85 9.48 -1.58
N PRO A 124 11.11 8.83 -0.66
CA PRO A 124 10.97 9.34 0.70
C PRO A 124 12.30 9.30 1.47
N ALA A 125 13.16 8.30 1.25
CA ALA A 125 14.46 8.23 1.91
C ALA A 125 15.36 9.42 1.54
N VAL A 126 15.40 9.80 0.26
CA VAL A 126 16.18 10.96 -0.22
C VAL A 126 15.62 12.27 0.35
N ILE A 127 14.29 12.43 0.38
CA ILE A 127 13.65 13.61 0.97
C ILE A 127 14.00 13.73 2.45
N LEU A 128 13.87 12.64 3.21
CA LEU A 128 14.21 12.61 4.64
C LEU A 128 15.69 12.93 4.89
N LEU A 129 16.59 12.37 4.07
CA LEU A 129 18.01 12.67 4.15
C LEU A 129 18.30 14.15 3.87
N GLY A 130 17.68 14.72 2.85
CA GLY A 130 17.79 16.15 2.52
C GLY A 130 17.28 17.05 3.66
N LEU A 131 16.11 16.74 4.23
CA LEU A 131 15.56 17.46 5.37
C LEU A 131 16.46 17.36 6.61
N PHE A 132 17.04 16.20 6.87
CA PHE A 132 17.96 16.00 7.97
C PHE A 132 19.24 16.82 7.83
N ILE A 133 19.84 16.86 6.62
CA ILE A 133 21.01 17.68 6.33
C ILE A 133 20.68 19.17 6.48
N LEU A 134 19.55 19.61 5.92
CA LEU A 134 19.10 21.00 6.02
C LEU A 134 18.87 21.41 7.49
N TYR A 135 18.20 20.56 8.27
CA TYR A 135 17.99 20.80 9.69
C TYR A 135 19.32 20.95 10.44
N ARG A 136 20.29 20.07 10.19
CA ARG A 136 21.64 20.15 10.78
C ARG A 136 22.37 21.44 10.40
N ALA A 137 22.31 21.84 9.13
CA ALA A 137 22.94 23.08 8.65
C ALA A 137 22.31 24.33 9.31
N LEU A 138 20.98 24.40 9.38
CA LEU A 138 20.28 25.51 10.03
C LEU A 138 20.52 25.54 11.54
N SER A 139 20.60 24.39 12.21
CA SER A 139 20.97 24.32 13.63
C SER A 139 22.41 24.77 13.87
N ALA A 140 23.34 24.48 12.96
CA ALA A 140 24.71 24.96 13.04
C ALA A 140 24.81 26.50 12.89
N TRP A 141 23.95 27.11 12.07
CA TRP A 141 23.87 28.57 11.94
C TRP A 141 23.22 29.27 13.13
N LYS A 142 22.45 28.55 13.96
CA LYS A 142 21.90 29.07 15.21
C LYS A 142 22.91 29.05 16.37
N GLN A 143 24.09 28.45 16.19
CA GLN A 143 25.18 28.62 17.14
C GLN A 143 25.61 30.10 17.07
N PRO A 144 25.57 30.86 18.19
CA PRO A 144 26.16 32.19 18.22
C PRO A 144 27.61 32.03 17.77
N ALA A 145 28.03 32.83 16.78
CA ALA A 145 29.44 32.89 16.40
C ALA A 145 30.27 32.98 17.69
N PRO A 146 31.31 32.15 17.88
CA PRO A 146 32.15 32.25 19.06
C PRO A 146 32.57 33.70 19.16
N ALA A 147 32.24 34.34 20.28
CA ALA A 147 32.52 35.74 20.51
C ALA A 147 34.03 35.92 20.35
N MET A 148 34.46 36.38 19.17
CA MET A 148 35.85 36.71 18.92
C MET A 148 36.19 37.84 19.89
N PRO A 149 37.08 37.63 20.86
CA PRO A 149 37.54 38.71 21.73
C PRO A 149 38.42 39.59 20.86
N GLY A 150 37.86 40.66 20.28
CA GLY A 150 38.65 41.59 19.48
C GLY A 150 37.94 42.58 18.55
N LEU A 151 36.61 42.55 18.41
CA LEU A 151 35.90 43.45 17.49
C LEU A 151 35.10 44.59 18.17
N THR A 152 35.31 44.84 19.46
CA THR A 152 34.67 45.97 20.17
C THR A 152 35.29 47.34 19.84
N GLN A 153 36.12 47.46 18.79
CA GLN A 153 36.80 48.73 18.48
C GLN A 153 36.63 49.21 17.03
N ARG A 154 35.50 48.87 16.40
CA ARG A 154 35.04 49.55 15.17
C ARG A 154 33.54 49.87 15.24
N THR A 155 33.12 50.54 16.29
CA THR A 155 31.80 51.20 16.35
C THR A 155 31.97 52.71 16.53
N GLY A 156 32.90 53.31 15.79
CA GLY A 156 33.21 54.73 15.90
C GLY A 156 34.19 55.28 14.87
N SER A 157 34.24 54.71 13.65
CA SER A 157 35.09 55.24 12.58
C SER A 157 34.42 55.12 11.21
N THR A 158 33.24 55.71 11.08
CA THR A 158 32.65 56.06 9.78
C THR A 158 32.08 57.48 9.87
N ALA A 159 32.96 58.47 10.04
CA ALA A 159 32.65 59.89 9.95
C ALA A 159 33.98 60.61 9.70
N PRO A 160 34.41 60.79 8.43
CA PRO A 160 33.93 61.94 7.64
C PRO A 160 33.76 61.69 6.11
N ALA A 161 34.12 60.51 5.58
CA ALA A 161 34.24 60.30 4.14
C ALA A 161 32.89 60.00 3.43
N THR A 162 31.94 59.37 4.13
CA THR A 162 30.63 59.03 3.54
C THR A 162 29.77 60.27 3.36
N ASP A 163 29.80 61.19 4.33
CA ASP A 163 29.02 62.43 4.28
C ASP A 163 29.49 63.34 3.14
N GLU A 164 30.81 63.44 2.92
CA GLU A 164 31.39 64.21 1.80
C GLU A 164 31.00 63.62 0.43
N TYR A 165 30.89 62.30 0.32
CA TYR A 165 30.45 61.62 -0.92
C TYR A 165 28.98 61.88 -1.22
N ILE A 166 28.10 61.76 -0.22
CA ILE A 166 26.66 61.99 -0.38
C ILE A 166 26.40 63.46 -0.79
N GLN A 167 27.10 64.43 -0.18
CA GLN A 167 26.96 65.84 -0.54
C GLN A 167 27.38 66.15 -1.98
N ARG A 168 28.49 65.55 -2.46
CA ARG A 168 28.91 65.69 -3.87
C ARG A 168 27.85 65.15 -4.83
N VAL A 169 27.27 64.00 -4.52
CA VAL A 169 26.22 63.38 -5.35
C VAL A 169 24.97 64.26 -5.40
N GLU A 170 24.57 64.89 -4.29
CA GLU A 170 23.42 65.79 -4.23
C GLU A 170 23.62 67.10 -5.03
N GLU A 171 24.83 67.66 -5.03
CA GLU A 171 25.15 68.84 -5.84
C GLU A 171 25.08 68.55 -7.35
N GLU A 172 25.60 67.41 -7.78
CA GLU A 172 25.54 66.99 -9.19
C GLU A 172 24.09 66.77 -9.65
N LEU A 173 23.24 66.19 -8.79
CA LEU A 173 21.81 66.00 -9.06
C LEU A 173 21.03 67.31 -9.20
N LYS A 174 21.42 68.35 -8.48
CA LYS A 174 20.80 69.69 -8.58
C LYS A 174 21.21 70.43 -9.85
N LYS A 175 22.42 70.21 -10.38
CA LYS A 175 22.87 70.84 -11.63
C LYS A 175 22.25 70.24 -12.89
N GLN A 176 21.72 69.02 -12.82
CA GLN A 176 21.10 68.33 -13.96
C GLN A 176 19.58 68.56 -14.09
N LYS A 177 18.95 69.29 -13.17
CA LYS A 177 17.56 69.75 -13.28
C LYS A 177 17.52 71.22 -13.70
#